data_AF-A0A426VNS9-F1
#
_entry.id   AF-A0A426VNS9-F1
#
_cell.length_a   1.000
_cell.length_b   1.000
_cell.length_c   1.000
_cell.angle_alpha   90.00
_cell.angle_beta   90.00
_cell.angle_gamma   90.00
#
_symmetry.space_group_name_H-M   'P 1'
#
loop_
_entity.id
_entity.type
_entity.pdbx_description
1 polymer ?
#
loop_
_entity_poly.entity_id
_entity_poly.type
_entity_poly.pdbx_seq_one_letter_code
_entity_poly.pdbx_strand_id
1 'polypeptide(L)'
;MKVSSAEEVLEKLRVLYECKNLTELSRRFNKNTSWAAQAKKNNAIPYSECAQACIDFEVSMDWFLFEKNKSSLKKKEVLIEIQEGLFEAQMLEVVSDLSAEQIKVASTLVLKRLESKITFSDE
;
A
#
# COMPACT_ATOMS: atom_id res chain seq x y z
N MET A 1 -13.05 2.04 -15.20
CA MET A 1 -12.03 2.37 -14.19
C MET A 1 -12.56 3.53 -13.38
N LYS A 2 -12.72 3.38 -12.06
CA LYS A 2 -13.28 4.45 -11.21
C LYS A 2 -12.15 5.40 -10.78
N VAL A 3 -12.36 6.69 -11.03
CA VAL A 3 -11.45 7.75 -10.58
C VAL A 3 -11.69 7.99 -9.09
N SER A 4 -10.61 8.06 -8.30
CA SER A 4 -10.66 8.39 -6.88
C SER A 4 -11.25 9.79 -6.66
N SER A 5 -11.98 9.96 -5.57
CA SER A 5 -12.50 11.27 -5.18
C SER A 5 -11.37 12.22 -4.76
N ALA A 6 -11.61 13.54 -4.76
CA ALA A 6 -10.62 14.49 -4.26
C ALA A 6 -10.29 14.25 -2.79
N GLU A 7 -11.26 13.77 -2.00
CA GLU A 7 -11.05 13.39 -0.60
C GLU A 7 -10.03 12.24 -0.46
N GLU A 8 -10.19 11.17 -1.25
CA GLU A 8 -9.24 10.05 -1.25
C GLU A 8 -7.85 10.47 -1.70
N VAL A 9 -7.76 11.30 -2.75
CA VAL A 9 -6.47 11.78 -3.27
C VAL A 9 -5.77 12.66 -2.23
N LEU A 10 -6.50 13.58 -1.61
CA LEU A 10 -5.95 14.45 -0.55
C LEU A 10 -5.52 13.64 0.68
N GLU A 11 -6.24 12.57 1.01
CA GLU A 11 -5.85 11.69 2.11
C GLU A 11 -4.57 10.89 1.78
N LYS A 12 -4.45 10.36 0.56
CA LYS A 12 -3.20 9.72 0.08
C LYS A 12 -2.03 10.69 0.17
N LEU A 13 -2.20 11.93 -0.30
CA LEU A 13 -1.16 12.97 -0.18
C LEU A 13 -0.84 13.28 1.29
N ARG A 14 -1.86 13.41 2.14
CA ARG A 14 -1.67 13.68 3.58
C ARG A 14 -0.82 12.60 4.24
N VAL A 15 -1.15 11.34 3.99
CA VAL A 15 -0.43 10.19 4.54
C VAL A 15 0.99 10.11 4.00
N LEU A 16 1.17 10.27 2.69
CA LEU A 16 2.48 10.15 2.04
C LEU A 16 3.48 11.21 2.53
N TYR A 17 3.02 12.43 2.80
CA TYR A 17 3.83 13.52 3.37
C TYR A 17 3.77 13.59 4.90
N GLU A 18 3.24 12.57 5.58
CA GLU A 18 3.16 12.47 7.05
C GLU A 18 2.50 13.68 7.74
N CYS A 19 1.59 14.37 7.05
CA CYS A 19 0.92 15.55 7.58
C CYS A 19 -0.21 15.15 8.54
N LYS A 20 -0.34 15.81 9.69
CA LYS A 20 -1.37 15.46 10.68
C LYS A 20 -2.78 15.85 10.25
N ASN A 21 -2.91 16.89 9.42
CA ASN A 21 -4.19 17.41 8.96
C ASN A 21 -4.04 18.14 7.61
N LEU A 22 -5.18 18.52 7.02
CA LEU A 22 -5.23 19.22 5.73
C LEU A 22 -4.58 20.62 5.76
N THR A 23 -4.51 21.27 6.92
CA THR A 23 -3.83 22.56 7.07
C THR A 23 -2.32 22.40 6.92
N GLU A 24 -1.75 21.37 7.54
CA GLU A 24 -0.33 21.02 7.42
C GLU A 24 0.01 20.58 6.00
N LEU A 25 -0.85 19.77 5.36
CA LEU A 25 -0.71 19.40 3.96
C LEU A 25 -0.68 20.64 3.04
N SER A 26 -1.59 21.60 3.28
CA SER A 26 -1.62 22.83 2.49
C SER A 26 -0.33 23.63 2.63
N ARG A 27 0.23 23.70 3.85
CA ARG A 27 1.52 24.36 4.11
C ARG A 27 2.68 23.61 3.45
N ARG A 28 2.66 22.26 3.43
CA ARG A 28 3.69 21.43 2.79
C ARG A 28 3.84 21.71 1.29
N PHE A 29 2.74 22.05 0.63
CA PHE A 29 2.72 22.47 -0.78
C PHE A 29 2.82 23.99 -0.99
N ASN A 30 3.17 24.74 0.06
CA ASN A 30 3.29 26.19 0.04
C ASN A 30 2.00 26.89 -0.47
N LYS A 31 0.83 26.36 -0.10
CA LYS A 31 -0.50 26.91 -0.42
C LYS A 31 -1.12 27.59 0.79
N ASN A 32 -2.21 28.33 0.56
CA ASN A 32 -3.05 28.85 1.64
C ASN A 32 -3.52 27.69 2.56
N THR A 33 -3.54 27.92 3.87
CA THR A 33 -3.99 26.96 4.90
C THR A 33 -5.34 26.29 4.63
N SER A 34 -6.26 26.95 3.92
CA SER A 34 -7.58 26.38 3.59
C SER A 34 -7.62 25.66 2.24
N TRP A 35 -6.53 25.62 1.48
CA TRP A 35 -6.49 25.09 0.11
C TRP A 35 -6.98 23.64 0.04
N ALA A 36 -6.42 22.73 0.84
CA ALA A 36 -6.80 21.32 0.81
C ALA A 36 -8.26 21.11 1.25
N ALA A 37 -8.74 21.88 2.22
CA ALA A 37 -10.13 21.82 2.66
C ALA A 37 -11.10 22.30 1.57
N GLN A 38 -10.74 23.35 0.83
CA GLN A 38 -11.51 23.85 -0.32
C GLN A 38 -11.49 22.87 -1.48
N ALA A 39 -10.32 22.29 -1.80
CA ALA A 39 -10.20 21.26 -2.83
C ALA A 39 -11.09 20.05 -2.53
N LYS A 40 -11.07 19.58 -1.26
CA LYS A 40 -11.98 18.53 -0.78
C LYS A 40 -13.45 18.90 -0.99
N LYS A 41 -13.86 20.08 -0.51
CA LYS A 41 -15.25 20.56 -0.59
C LYS A 41 -15.74 20.67 -2.05
N ASN A 42 -14.88 21.11 -2.95
CA ASN A 42 -15.22 21.32 -4.36
C ASN A 42 -15.00 20.06 -5.22
N ASN A 43 -14.63 18.94 -4.60
CA ASN A 43 -14.20 17.72 -5.29
C ASN A 43 -13.15 17.98 -6.40
N ALA A 44 -12.21 18.89 -6.14
CA ALA A 44 -11.16 19.28 -7.06
C ALA A 44 -9.88 18.48 -6.80
N ILE A 45 -9.48 17.65 -7.77
CA ILE A 45 -8.27 16.81 -7.65
C ILE A 45 -7.02 17.67 -7.84
N PRO A 46 -6.06 17.65 -6.90
CA PRO A 46 -4.84 18.45 -6.97
C PRO A 46 -3.77 17.76 -7.83
N TYR A 47 -3.96 17.73 -9.16
CA TYR A 47 -3.09 16.99 -10.08
C TYR A 47 -1.61 17.42 -10.03
N SER A 48 -1.33 18.71 -9.86
CA SER A 48 0.04 19.23 -9.71
C SER A 48 0.75 18.65 -8.49
N GLU A 49 0.05 18.58 -7.35
CA GLU A 49 0.60 18.06 -6.10
C GLU A 49 0.71 16.54 -6.13
N CYS A 50 -0.19 15.85 -6.85
CA CYS A 50 -0.03 14.43 -7.17
C CYS A 50 1.23 14.18 -8.00
N ALA A 51 1.49 15.00 -9.03
CA ALA A 51 2.67 14.86 -9.87
C ALA A 51 3.96 15.09 -9.09
N GLN A 52 3.99 16.10 -8.21
CA GLN A 52 5.12 16.31 -7.30
C GLN A 52 5.34 15.08 -6.41
N ALA A 53 4.27 14.53 -5.83
CA ALA A 53 4.36 13.33 -4.99
C ALA A 53 4.86 12.09 -5.75
N CYS A 54 4.50 11.94 -7.03
CA CYS A 54 5.01 10.86 -7.88
C CYS A 54 6.54 10.94 -8.02
N ILE A 55 7.09 12.15 -8.13
CA ILE A 55 8.53 12.39 -8.22
C ILE A 55 9.20 12.17 -6.85
N ASP A 56 8.63 12.73 -5.78
CA ASP A 56 9.23 12.70 -4.44
C ASP A 56 9.29 11.28 -3.84
N PHE A 57 8.34 10.41 -4.18
CA PHE A 57 8.17 9.09 -3.56
C PHE A 57 8.19 7.91 -4.53
N GLU A 58 8.55 8.15 -5.80
CA GLU A 58 8.59 7.11 -6.84
C GLU A 58 7.27 6.32 -7.00
N VAL A 59 6.13 6.98 -6.77
CA VAL A 59 4.79 6.39 -6.96
C VAL A 59 4.19 6.82 -8.30
N SER A 60 3.31 6.00 -8.88
CA SER A 60 2.66 6.34 -10.15
C SER A 60 1.48 7.30 -9.96
N MET A 61 1.14 8.08 -10.99
CA MET A 61 -0.08 8.89 -10.98
C MET A 61 -1.33 8.01 -10.84
N ASP A 62 -1.29 6.81 -11.44
CA ASP A 62 -2.34 5.81 -11.30
C ASP A 62 -2.52 5.37 -9.84
N TRP A 63 -1.46 5.43 -9.03
CA TRP A 63 -1.51 5.20 -7.59
C TRP A 63 -2.48 6.14 -6.89
N PHE A 64 -2.43 7.43 -7.25
CA PHE A 64 -3.32 8.45 -6.71
C PHE A 64 -4.73 8.37 -7.28
N LEU A 65 -4.84 8.32 -8.61
CA LEU A 65 -6.08 8.62 -9.32
C LEU A 65 -7.03 7.43 -9.44
N PHE A 66 -6.55 6.21 -9.28
CA PHE A 66 -7.38 5.03 -9.47
C PHE A 66 -7.39 4.15 -8.24
N GLU A 67 -8.57 3.59 -7.94
CA GLU A 67 -8.78 2.62 -6.85
C GLU A 67 -8.03 1.29 -7.06
N LYS A 68 -7.28 1.13 -8.17
CA LYS A 68 -6.55 -0.11 -8.52
C LYS A 68 -5.30 -0.39 -7.66
N ASN A 69 -5.09 0.33 -6.57
CA ASN A 69 -3.96 0.10 -5.65
C ASN A 69 -4.36 -0.66 -4.39
N LYS A 70 -5.35 -1.55 -4.51
CA LYS A 70 -5.07 -2.86 -3.93
C LYS A 70 -4.06 -3.49 -4.88
N SER A 71 -2.76 -3.32 -4.61
CA SER A 71 -1.78 -4.31 -5.05
C SER A 71 -2.24 -5.60 -4.40
N SER A 72 -3.13 -6.31 -5.07
CA SER A 72 -3.64 -7.56 -4.54
C SER A 72 -2.52 -8.53 -4.75
N LEU A 73 -1.71 -8.69 -3.70
CA LEU A 73 -0.77 -9.78 -3.63
C LEU A 73 -1.59 -11.04 -3.89
N LYS A 74 -1.24 -11.78 -4.93
CA LYS A 74 -1.96 -13.01 -5.22
C LYS A 74 -1.66 -13.97 -4.09
N LYS A 75 -2.71 -14.46 -3.44
CA LYS A 75 -2.57 -15.34 -2.28
C LYS A 75 -1.65 -16.54 -2.57
N LYS A 76 -1.74 -17.07 -3.79
CA LYS A 76 -0.91 -18.18 -4.27
C LYS A 76 0.57 -17.81 -4.42
N GLU A 77 0.88 -16.64 -4.99
CA GLU A 77 2.25 -16.17 -5.14
C GLU A 77 2.90 -15.98 -3.77
N VAL A 78 2.20 -15.33 -2.83
CA VAL A 78 2.71 -15.17 -1.45
C VAL A 78 2.90 -16.49 -0.73
N LEU A 79 2.01 -17.47 -0.93
CA LEU A 79 2.18 -18.79 -0.34
C LEU A 79 3.45 -19.49 -0.85
N ILE A 80 3.77 -19.34 -2.13
CA ILE A 80 4.99 -19.90 -2.74
C ILE A 80 6.22 -19.23 -2.14
N GLU A 81 6.25 -17.90 -2.07
CA GLU A 81 7.37 -17.14 -1.47
C GLU A 81 7.61 -17.52 -0.01
N ILE A 82 6.55 -17.74 0.78
CA ILE A 82 6.69 -18.20 2.17
C ILE A 82 7.28 -19.62 2.22
N GLN A 83 6.84 -20.52 1.32
CA GLN A 83 7.37 -21.89 1.26
C GLN A 83 8.85 -21.90 0.89
N GLU A 84 9.24 -21.11 -0.11
CA GLU A 84 10.63 -20.99 -0.55
C GLU A 84 11.52 -20.39 0.55
N GLY A 85 11.08 -19.31 1.20
CA GLY A 85 11.82 -18.71 2.32
C GLY A 85 11.99 -19.66 3.52
N LEU A 86 10.99 -20.50 3.81
CA LEU A 86 11.11 -21.53 4.85
C LEU A 86 12.08 -22.66 4.45
N PHE A 87 12.10 -23.03 3.17
CA PHE A 87 13.05 -24.00 2.64
C PHE A 87 14.49 -23.46 2.70
N GLU A 88 14.70 -22.21 2.30
CA GLU A 88 15.99 -21.53 2.42
C GLU A 88 16.44 -21.41 3.88
N ALA A 89 15.54 -21.04 4.79
CA ALA A 89 15.84 -20.97 6.22
C ALA A 89 16.27 -22.33 6.78
N GLN A 90 15.70 -23.44 6.29
CA GLN A 90 16.13 -24.78 6.66
C GLN A 90 17.52 -25.10 6.08
N MET A 91 17.77 -24.78 4.81
CA MET A 91 19.09 -24.97 4.17
C MET A 91 20.20 -24.16 4.85
N LEU A 92 19.86 -23.01 5.42
CA LEU A 92 20.77 -22.17 6.20
C LEU A 92 20.85 -22.56 7.68
N GLU A 93 20.21 -23.66 8.09
CA GLU A 93 20.16 -24.15 9.48
C GLU A 93 19.59 -23.11 10.48
N VAL A 94 18.82 -22.13 9.99
CA VAL A 94 18.14 -21.11 10.81
C VAL A 94 16.92 -21.68 11.51
N VAL A 95 16.25 -22.65 10.86
CA VAL A 95 15.12 -23.40 11.42
C VAL A 95 15.43 -24.90 11.43
N SER A 96 14.78 -25.61 12.34
CA SER A 96 14.89 -27.07 12.50
C SER A 96 14.51 -27.84 11.22
N ASP A 97 14.97 -29.08 11.10
CA ASP A 97 14.62 -29.98 9.99
C ASP A 97 13.12 -30.29 9.93
N LEU A 98 12.40 -29.45 9.20
CA LEU A 98 10.98 -29.63 8.90
C LEU A 98 10.84 -30.54 7.68
N SER A 99 9.91 -31.49 7.75
CA SER A 99 9.46 -32.20 6.56
C SER A 99 8.72 -31.26 5.60
N ALA A 100 8.67 -31.63 4.32
CA ALA A 100 7.94 -30.87 3.30
C ALA A 100 6.47 -30.61 3.69
N GLU A 101 5.83 -31.54 4.40
CA GLU A 101 4.45 -31.37 4.88
C GLU A 101 4.37 -30.32 6.01
N GLN A 102 5.34 -30.31 6.92
CA GLN A 102 5.42 -29.29 7.96
C GLN A 102 5.68 -27.90 7.38
N ILE A 103 6.50 -27.77 6.33
CA ILE A 103 6.70 -26.50 5.62
C ILE A 103 5.39 -25.99 5.00
N LYS A 104 4.61 -26.86 4.34
CA LYS A 104 3.31 -26.47 3.77
C LYS A 104 2.33 -25.98 4.83
N VAL A 105 2.26 -26.69 5.96
CA VAL A 105 1.40 -26.32 7.09
C VAL A 105 1.85 -24.98 7.69
N ALA A 106 3.15 -24.82 7.96
CA ALA A 106 3.73 -23.59 8.48
C ALA A 106 3.45 -22.39 7.55
N SER A 107 3.63 -22.58 6.25
CA SER A 107 3.38 -21.54 5.25
C SER A 107 1.92 -21.10 5.24
N THR A 108 1.00 -22.06 5.34
CA THR A 108 -0.44 -21.78 5.42
C THR A 108 -0.79 -21.01 6.70
N LEU A 109 -0.16 -21.35 7.83
CA LEU A 109 -0.36 -20.65 9.10
C LEU A 109 0.15 -19.21 9.03
N VAL A 110 1.35 -18.99 8.47
CA VAL A 110 1.91 -17.65 8.27
C VAL A 110 1.00 -16.81 7.38
N LEU A 111 0.57 -17.37 6.23
CA LEU A 111 -0.35 -16.70 5.31
C LEU A 111 -1.66 -16.30 6.01
N LYS A 112 -2.26 -17.20 6.79
CA LYS A 112 -3.48 -16.93 7.58
C LYS A 112 -3.28 -15.78 8.58
N ARG A 113 -2.07 -15.62 9.15
CA ARG A 113 -1.77 -14.48 10.03
C ARG A 113 -1.68 -13.18 9.23
N LEU A 114 -1.12 -13.21 8.03
CA LEU A 114 -1.05 -12.05 7.14
C LEU A 114 -2.44 -11.62 6.64
N GLU A 115 -3.38 -12.55 6.44
CA GLU A 115 -4.77 -12.25 6.05
C GLU A 115 -5.47 -11.32 7.05
N SER A 116 -5.05 -11.30 8.32
CA SER A 116 -5.59 -10.39 9.33
C SER A 116 -5.12 -8.93 9.20
N LYS A 117 -4.11 -8.67 8.35
CA LYS A 117 -3.43 -7.38 8.19
C LYS A 117 -3.38 -6.89 6.74
N ILE A 118 -3.52 -7.79 5.77
CA ILE A 118 -3.33 -7.52 4.34
C ILE A 118 -4.52 -8.09 3.56
N THR A 119 -4.95 -7.38 2.50
CA THR A 119 -5.93 -7.90 1.53
C THR A 119 -5.22 -8.58 0.38
N PHE A 120 -5.48 -9.87 0.17
CA PHE A 120 -5.00 -10.64 -0.99
C PHE A 120 -6.06 -10.67 -2.11
N SER A 121 -5.64 -10.95 -3.35
CA SER A 121 -6.57 -11.40 -4.41
C SER A 121 -6.70 -12.92 -4.40
N ASP A 122 -7.89 -13.38 -4.75
CA ASP A 122 -8.20 -14.80 -5.01
C ASP A 122 -7.80 -15.26 -6.42
N GLU A 123 -7.38 -14.34 -7.28
CA GLU A 123 -6.84 -14.60 -8.63
C GLU A 123 -5.31 -14.63 -8.61
#